data_AF-A0A0B7BVZ3-F1
#
_entry.id   AF-A0A0B7BVZ3-F1
#
_cell.length_a   1.000
_cell.length_b   1.000
_cell.length_c   1.000
_cell.angle_alpha   90.00
_cell.angle_beta   90.00
_cell.angle_gamma   90.00
#
_symmetry.space_group_name_H-M   'P 1'
#
loop_
_entity.id
_entity.type
_entity.pdbx_description
1 polymer ?
#
loop_
_entity_poly.entity_id
_entity_poly.type
_entity_poly.pdbx_seq_one_letter_code
_entity_poly.pdbx_strand_id
1 'polypeptide(L)'
;DSFNPSILMTTDLACGFEEWEYAMRREMQEIIPGLFLGPYAAAMKSKLDCLKQDGITHIVCIRQSIEANFVRPNFPQHFRYLVLDIADSPTE
;
A
#
# COMPACT_ATOMS: atom_id res chain seq x y z
N ASP A 1 40.82 -4.17 27.66
CA ASP A 1 39.57 -3.81 26.97
C ASP A 1 38.96 -5.00 26.29
N SER A 2 38.06 -5.68 26.99
CA SER A 2 37.36 -6.87 26.51
C SER A 2 35.92 -6.45 26.23
N PHE A 3 35.53 -6.43 24.96
CA PHE A 3 34.19 -6.08 24.50
C PHE A 3 33.18 -7.08 25.09
N ASN A 4 32.22 -6.59 25.86
CA ASN A 4 31.18 -7.42 26.47
C ASN A 4 29.91 -7.39 25.61
N PRO A 5 29.56 -8.47 24.88
CA PRO A 5 28.45 -8.48 23.92
C PRO A 5 27.07 -8.44 24.58
N SER A 6 26.96 -8.48 25.92
CA SER A 6 25.68 -8.43 26.63
C SER A 6 25.02 -7.05 26.69
N ILE A 7 25.70 -5.99 26.24
CA ILE A 7 25.19 -4.60 26.29
C ILE A 7 24.29 -4.22 25.09
N LEU A 8 24.16 -5.08 24.07
CA LEU A 8 23.20 -4.83 22.96
C LEU A 8 21.78 -5.35 23.22
N MET A 9 21.52 -5.94 24.39
CA MET A 9 20.17 -6.25 24.84
C MET A 9 19.74 -5.26 25.91
N THR A 10 19.30 -4.06 25.52
CA THR A 10 18.25 -3.27 26.19
C THR A 10 18.30 -1.82 25.71
N THR A 11 17.46 -1.48 24.73
CA THR A 11 16.60 -0.27 24.77
C THR A 11 15.59 -0.35 23.64
N ASP A 12 14.33 -0.44 24.07
CA ASP A 12 13.11 0.03 23.42
C ASP A 12 12.57 -0.62 22.13
N LEU A 13 11.38 -1.22 22.33
CA LEU A 13 10.37 -1.58 21.35
C LEU A 13 10.74 -2.73 20.42
N ALA A 14 10.24 -3.92 20.77
CA ALA A 14 9.91 -4.96 19.81
C ALA A 14 8.78 -4.49 18.87
N CYS A 15 9.04 -3.49 18.04
CA CYS A 15 8.45 -3.44 16.73
C CYS A 15 9.51 -4.09 15.84
N GLY A 16 9.29 -5.36 15.48
CA GLY A 16 10.18 -6.01 14.52
C GLY A 16 10.34 -5.07 13.34
N PHE A 17 11.58 -4.69 13.02
CA PHE A 17 11.85 -4.14 11.70
C PHE A 17 11.54 -5.28 10.73
N GLU A 18 10.30 -5.37 10.27
CA GLU A 18 9.94 -6.23 9.16
C GLU A 18 10.73 -5.70 7.96
N GLU A 19 11.80 -6.44 7.63
CA GLU A 19 12.62 -6.14 6.48
C GLU A 19 11.74 -6.25 5.24
N TRP A 20 11.64 -5.16 4.48
CA TRP A 20 10.74 -5.11 3.34
C TRP A 20 11.25 -6.03 2.23
N GLU A 21 10.49 -7.07 1.93
CA GLU A 21 10.81 -7.98 0.84
C GLU A 21 10.25 -7.45 -0.49
N TYR A 22 10.99 -7.64 -1.58
CA TYR A 22 10.57 -7.19 -2.92
C TYR A 22 9.19 -7.74 -3.35
N ALA A 23 8.76 -8.88 -2.79
CA ALA A 23 7.43 -9.44 -3.04
C ALA A 23 6.30 -8.52 -2.54
N MET A 24 6.53 -7.76 -1.46
CA MET A 24 5.54 -6.90 -0.81
C MET A 24 5.05 -5.76 -1.72
N ARG A 25 5.85 -5.36 -2.71
CA ARG A 25 5.44 -4.36 -3.73
C ARG A 25 4.16 -4.71 -4.50
N ARG A 26 3.73 -5.98 -4.46
CA ARG A 26 2.55 -6.49 -5.16
C ARG A 26 1.27 -6.39 -4.33
N GLU A 27 1.40 -6.01 -3.07
CA GLU A 27 0.30 -5.89 -2.12
C GLU A 27 0.17 -4.44 -1.66
N MET A 28 -0.93 -4.09 -0.99
CA MET A 28 -1.04 -2.81 -0.30
C MET A 28 -0.52 -2.93 1.13
N GLN A 29 0.08 -1.86 1.63
CA GLN A 29 0.55 -1.75 3.01
C GLN A 29 -0.20 -0.63 3.71
N GLU A 30 -0.50 -0.84 4.99
CA GLU A 30 -0.97 0.24 5.86
C GLU A 30 0.21 1.15 6.21
N ILE A 31 0.12 2.43 5.82
CA ILE A 31 1.19 3.41 6.03
C ILE A 31 0.98 4.13 7.36
N ILE A 32 -0.27 4.48 7.65
CA ILE A 32 -0.76 4.99 8.93
C ILE A 32 -2.16 4.41 9.14
N PRO A 33 -2.70 4.41 10.38
CA PRO A 33 -4.01 3.85 10.66
C PRO A 33 -5.10 4.32 9.69
N GLY A 34 -5.66 3.39 8.92
CA GLY A 34 -6.72 3.65 7.93
C GLY A 34 -6.26 4.21 6.58
N LEU A 35 -4.95 4.32 6.33
CA LEU A 35 -4.39 4.71 5.04
C LEU A 35 -3.52 3.59 4.46
N PHE A 36 -3.94 3.10 3.31
CA PHE A 36 -3.25 2.02 2.59
C PHE A 36 -2.67 2.54 1.29
N LEU A 37 -1.47 2.09 0.97
CA LEU A 37 -0.80 2.36 -0.31
C LEU A 37 -0.44 1.04 -0.97
N GLY A 38 -0.74 0.90 -2.26
CA GLY A 38 -0.41 -0.30 -3.01
C GLY A 38 -0.50 -0.10 -4.51
N PRO A 39 -0.04 -1.09 -5.30
CA PRO A 39 -0.18 -1.07 -6.74
C PRO A 39 -1.65 -1.25 -7.15
N TYR A 40 -1.97 -1.01 -8.43
CA TYR A 40 -3.30 -1.30 -8.97
C TYR A 40 -3.78 -2.73 -8.71
N ALA A 41 -2.87 -3.71 -8.63
CA ALA A 41 -3.17 -5.10 -8.31
C ALA A 41 -3.91 -5.29 -6.96
N ALA A 42 -3.70 -4.39 -6.00
CA ALA A 42 -4.39 -4.41 -4.70
C ALA A 42 -5.88 -4.07 -4.81
N ALA A 43 -6.30 -3.42 -5.90
CA ALA A 43 -7.69 -3.04 -6.17
C ALA A 43 -8.33 -3.83 -7.33
N MET A 44 -7.74 -4.96 -7.72
CA MET A 44 -8.32 -5.87 -8.72
C MET A 44 -9.58 -6.56 -8.21
N LYS A 45 -10.40 -7.09 -9.13
CA LYS A 45 -11.67 -7.75 -8.82
C LYS A 45 -11.58 -8.86 -7.77
N SER A 46 -10.45 -9.58 -7.72
CA SER A 46 -10.20 -10.66 -6.75
C SER A 46 -9.95 -10.17 -5.32
N LYS A 47 -9.76 -8.86 -5.10
CA LYS A 47 -9.42 -8.28 -3.80
C LYS A 47 -10.63 -7.66 -3.07
N LEU A 48 -11.86 -7.83 -3.58
CA LEU A 48 -13.06 -7.21 -2.99
C LEU A 48 -13.21 -7.54 -1.49
N ASP A 49 -13.08 -8.80 -1.13
CA ASP A 49 -13.31 -9.23 0.26
C ASP A 49 -12.19 -8.75 1.19
N CYS A 50 -10.94 -8.75 0.72
CA CYS A 50 -9.79 -8.18 1.44
C CYS A 50 -10.02 -6.68 1.74
N LEU A 51 -10.37 -5.90 0.71
CA LEU A 51 -10.64 -4.46 0.88
C LEU A 51 -11.77 -4.18 1.89
N LYS A 52 -12.81 -5.02 1.90
CA LYS A 52 -13.90 -4.91 2.89
C LYS A 52 -13.44 -5.29 4.29
N GLN A 53 -12.64 -6.34 4.41
CA GLN A 53 -12.10 -6.80 5.68
C GLN A 53 -11.17 -5.75 6.31
N ASP A 54 -10.37 -5.07 5.49
CA ASP A 54 -9.49 -3.97 5.90
C ASP A 54 -10.25 -2.66 6.15
N GLY A 55 -11.58 -2.64 6.00
CA GLY A 55 -12.42 -1.48 6.29
C GLY A 55 -12.30 -0.35 5.27
N ILE A 56 -11.82 -0.62 4.06
CA ILE A 56 -11.68 0.39 3.01
C ILE A 56 -13.06 0.91 2.60
N THR A 57 -13.19 2.22 2.48
CA THR A 57 -14.42 2.89 2.06
C THR A 57 -14.23 3.79 0.83
N HIS A 58 -12.98 4.24 0.61
CA HIS A 58 -12.60 5.16 -0.45
C HIS A 58 -11.36 4.62 -1.16
N ILE A 59 -11.30 4.79 -2.48
CA ILE A 59 -10.14 4.41 -3.30
C ILE A 59 -9.74 5.60 -4.16
N VAL A 60 -8.49 6.04 -4.04
CA VAL A 60 -7.89 7.01 -4.94
C VAL A 60 -7.19 6.25 -6.06
N CYS A 61 -7.64 6.46 -7.29
CA CYS A 61 -7.16 5.79 -8.48
C CYS A 61 -6.30 6.78 -9.28
N ILE A 62 -4.99 6.68 -9.14
CA ILE A 62 -4.02 7.50 -9.87
C ILE A 62 -3.59 6.73 -11.13
N ARG A 63 -3.74 7.36 -12.29
CA ARG A 63 -3.35 6.78 -13.58
C ARG A 63 -3.05 7.87 -14.60
N GLN A 64 -2.52 7.51 -15.76
CA GLN A 64 -2.66 8.31 -16.97
C GLN A 64 -3.88 7.92 -17.83
N SER A 65 -4.31 8.81 -18.72
CA SER A 65 -5.34 8.53 -19.74
C SER A 65 -5.05 7.31 -20.62
N ILE A 66 -3.78 7.07 -20.96
CA ILE A 66 -3.39 5.88 -21.74
C ILE A 66 -3.56 4.56 -20.96
N GLU A 67 -3.58 4.61 -19.63
CA GLU A 67 -3.71 3.45 -18.75
C GLU A 67 -5.17 3.18 -18.34
N ALA A 68 -6.11 4.05 -18.70
CA ALA A 68 -7.52 3.99 -18.29
C ALA A 68 -8.19 2.64 -18.59
N ASN A 69 -7.75 1.99 -19.67
CA ASN A 69 -8.25 0.68 -20.08
C ASN A 69 -7.90 -0.43 -19.08
N PHE A 70 -6.82 -0.27 -18.33
CA PHE A 70 -6.33 -1.27 -17.38
C PHE A 70 -6.56 -0.84 -15.93
N VAL A 71 -6.27 0.43 -15.60
CA VAL A 71 -6.37 1.01 -14.25
C VAL A 71 -7.68 1.79 -14.14
N ARG A 72 -8.70 1.18 -13.53
CA ARG A 72 -10.04 1.77 -13.40
C ARG A 72 -10.76 1.30 -12.14
N PRO A 73 -11.82 2.03 -11.71
CA PRO A 73 -12.69 1.59 -10.63
C PRO A 73 -13.33 0.22 -10.91
N ASN A 74 -13.02 -0.79 -10.08
CA ASN A 74 -13.56 -2.14 -10.24
C ASN A 74 -14.86 -2.37 -9.46
N PHE A 75 -15.11 -1.57 -8.42
CA PHE A 75 -16.24 -1.74 -7.50
C PHE A 75 -16.97 -0.43 -7.17
N PRO A 76 -17.47 0.31 -8.17
CA PRO A 76 -18.08 1.63 -7.93
C PRO A 76 -19.33 1.61 -7.05
N GLN A 77 -19.93 0.44 -6.81
CA GLN A 77 -21.08 0.23 -5.92
C GLN A 77 -20.67 0.03 -4.46
N HIS A 78 -19.40 -0.28 -4.18
CA HIS A 78 -18.92 -0.61 -2.84
C HIS A 78 -18.00 0.46 -2.25
N PHE A 79 -17.23 1.16 -3.09
CA PHE A 79 -16.30 2.19 -2.64
C PHE A 79 -16.55 3.49 -3.39
N ARG A 80 -16.22 4.61 -2.73
CA ARG A 80 -16.19 5.93 -3.39
C ARG A 80 -14.83 6.14 -4.04
N TYR A 81 -14.83 6.54 -5.31
CA TYR A 81 -13.61 6.71 -6.07
C TYR A 81 -13.28 8.18 -6.32
N LEU A 82 -12.01 8.52 -6.19
CA LEU A 82 -11.40 9.72 -6.77
C LEU A 82 -10.42 9.25 -7.84
N VAL A 83 -10.67 9.57 -9.12
CA VAL A 83 -9.75 9.23 -10.21
C VAL A 83 -8.92 10.46 -10.54
N LEU A 84 -7.61 10.36 -10.43
CA LEU A 84 -6.66 11.42 -10.75
C LEU A 84 -5.89 11.03 -12.03
N ASP A 85 -5.96 11.87 -13.05
CA ASP A 85 -5.20 11.72 -14.29
C ASP A 85 -3.85 12.43 -14.14
N ILE A 86 -2.82 11.68 -13.76
CA ILE A 86 -1.47 12.18 -13.44
C ILE A 86 -0.45 11.31 -14.17
N ALA A 87 0.53 11.97 -14.78
CA ALA A 87 1.62 11.29 -15.44
C ALA A 87 2.73 10.86 -14.48
N ASP A 88 3.22 9.63 -14.63
CA ASP A 88 4.51 9.21 -14.07
C ASP A 88 5.66 9.86 -14.87
N SER A 89 6.00 11.11 -14.54
CA SER A 89 7.16 11.82 -15.09
C SER A 89 8.13 12.21 -13.97
N PRO A 90 9.45 12.08 -14.17
CA PRO A 90 10.46 12.39 -13.15
C PRO A 90 10.58 13.89 -12.82
N THR A 91 9.89 14.77 -13.56
CA THR A 91 9.78 16.22 -13.34
C THR A 91 8.41 16.67 -13.86
N GLU A 92 7.77 17.58 -13.13
CA GLU A 92 6.52 18.26 -13.55
C GLU A 92 6.61 18.89 -14.94
#